data_AF-A0A5B6WJY3-F1
#
_entry.id   AF-A0A5B6WJY3-F1
#
_cell.length_a   1.000
_cell.length_b   1.000
_cell.length_c   1.000
_cell.angle_alpha   90.00
_cell.angle_beta   90.00
_cell.angle_gamma   90.00
#
_symmetry.space_group_name_H-M   'P 1'
#
loop_
_entity.id
_entity.type
_entity.pdbx_description
1 polymer ?
#
loop_
_entity_poly.entity_id
_entity_poly.type
_entity_poly.pdbx_seq_one_letter_code
_entity_poly.pdbx_strand_id
1 'polypeptide(L)' 'MTYQLELPLELDLIHDVFDEEPVQILNCEVKHLRRKWISLVKVLWRNHGTEEAMWESKDSIRQQYPYLLKRSKIQG' A
#
# COMPACT_ATOMS: atom_id res chain seq x y z
N MET A 1 16.68 -35.69 -3.98
CA MET A 1 15.42 -35.01 -4.34
C MET A 1 15.35 -33.69 -3.58
N THR A 2 15.92 -32.64 -4.15
CA THR A 2 15.73 -31.28 -3.65
C THR A 2 15.28 -30.48 -4.86
N TYR A 3 14.01 -30.10 -4.85
CA TYR A 3 13.45 -29.24 -5.87
C TYR A 3 14.03 -27.84 -5.63
N GLN A 4 14.93 -27.39 -6.51
CA GLN A 4 15.23 -25.97 -6.62
C GLN A 4 14.26 -25.41 -7.66
N LEU A 5 13.19 -24.79 -7.19
CA LEU A 5 12.36 -23.95 -8.02
C LEU A 5 13.14 -22.64 -8.20
N GLU A 6 14.01 -22.57 -9.21
CA GLU A 6 14.55 -21.29 -9.62
C GLU A 6 13.41 -20.50 -10.26
N LEU A 7 13.08 -19.35 -9.66
CA LEU A 7 12.08 -18.46 -10.22
C LEU A 7 12.56 -18.04 -11.61
N PRO A 8 11.76 -18.21 -12.67
CA PRO A 8 12.16 -17.80 -14.01
C PRO A 8 12.43 -16.30 -14.03
N LEU A 9 13.51 -15.88 -14.70
CA LEU A 9 13.97 -14.48 -14.84
C LEU A 9 12.86 -13.52 -15.31
N GLU A 10 11.86 -14.06 -16.02
CA GLU A 10 10.66 -13.35 -16.47
C GLU A 10 9.84 -12.78 -15.29
N LEU A 11 9.83 -13.43 -14.12
CA LEU A 11 9.18 -12.90 -12.91
C LEU A 11 9.99 -11.76 -12.26
N ASP A 12 11.32 -11.82 -12.35
CA ASP A 12 12.21 -10.76 -11.85
C ASP A 12 12.07 -9.48 -12.70
N LEU A 13 11.89 -9.64 -14.02
CA LEU A 13 11.52 -8.56 -14.93
C LEU A 13 10.14 -7.96 -14.63
N ILE A 14 9.18 -8.78 -14.20
CA ILE A 14 7.86 -8.28 -13.77
C ILE A 14 8.03 -7.44 -12.49
N HIS A 15 8.89 -7.82 -11.55
CA HIS A 15 9.10 -7.07 -10.31
C HIS A 15 9.68 -5.66 -10.56
N ASP A 16 10.58 -5.49 -11.53
CA ASP A 16 11.18 -4.19 -11.87
C ASP A 16 10.23 -3.28 -12.69
N VAL A 17 9.27 -3.87 -13.42
CA VAL A 17 8.26 -3.12 -14.19
C VAL A 17 7.02 -2.81 -13.33
N PHE A 18 6.73 -3.64 -12.32
CA PHE A 18 5.67 -3.43 -11.33
C PHE A 18 6.20 -2.75 -10.08
N ASP A 19 6.92 -1.63 -10.25
CA ASP A 19 7.05 -0.64 -9.19
C ASP A 19 5.65 -0.07 -8.90
N GLU A 20 4.89 -0.78 -8.06
CA GLU A 20 3.65 -0.32 -7.46
C GLU A 20 4.00 0.85 -6.54
N GLU A 21 4.10 2.03 -7.13
CA GLU A 21 4.31 3.26 -6.38
C GLU A 21 2.95 3.75 -5.86
N PRO A 22 2.82 4.02 -4.56
CA PRO A 22 1.58 4.54 -4.01
C PRO A 22 1.41 6.00 -4.46
N VAL A 23 0.35 6.28 -5.22
CA VAL A 23 0.08 7.58 -5.85
C VAL A 23 -0.53 8.57 -4.85
N GLN A 24 -1.58 8.13 -4.16
CA GLN A 24 -2.35 9.00 -3.27
C GLN A 24 -3.19 8.19 -2.28
N ILE A 25 -3.56 8.84 -1.18
CA ILE A 25 -4.53 8.30 -0.23
C ILE A 25 -5.92 8.78 -0.68
N LEU A 26 -6.78 7.83 -1.03
CA LEU A 26 -8.15 8.11 -1.46
C LEU A 26 -9.09 8.33 -0.28
N ASN A 27 -8.88 7.60 0.82
CA ASN A 27 -9.75 7.68 1.98
C ASN A 27 -8.98 7.31 3.26
N CYS A 28 -9.49 7.75 4.41
CA CYS A 28 -9.03 7.32 5.72
C CYS A 28 -10.23 6.92 6.58
N GLU A 29 -10.17 5.73 7.16
CA GLU A 29 -11.19 5.22 8.07
C GLU A 29 -10.55 4.87 9.40
N VAL A 30 -11.14 5.35 10.49
CA VAL A 30 -10.70 4.97 11.84
C VAL A 30 -11.69 3.96 12.40
N LYS A 31 -11.24 2.72 12.57
CA LYS A 31 -12.03 1.66 13.19
C LYS A 31 -11.77 1.63 14.68
N HIS A 32 -12.82 1.85 15.45
CA HIS A 32 -12.81 1.72 16.90
C HIS A 32 -13.09 0.26 17.27
N LEU A 33 -12.05 -0.45 17.71
CA LEU A 33 -12.21 -1.75 18.37
C LEU A 33 -12.37 -1.57 19.88
N ARG A 34 -12.82 -2.62 20.56
CA ARG A 34 -13.15 -2.63 22.01
C ARG A 34 -12.07 -2.05 22.95
N ARG A 35 -10.79 -2.02 22.53
CA ARG A 35 -9.66 -1.49 23.34
C ARG A 35 -8.64 -0.68 22.54
N LYS A 36 -8.79 -0.55 21.22
CA LYS A 36 -7.80 0.10 20.35
C LYS A 36 -8.51 0.78 19.19
N TRP A 37 -7.98 1.91 18.76
CA TRP A 37 -8.28 2.47 17.45
C TRP A 37 -7.31 1.91 16.40
N ILE A 38 -7.80 1.64 15.19
CA ILE A 38 -6.94 1.33 14.05
C ILE A 38 -7.30 2.32 12.95
N SER A 39 -6.32 3.09 12.50
CA SER A 39 -6.47 3.99 11.36
C SER A 39 -6.05 3.26 10.09
N LEU A 40 -6.99 3.06 9.19
CA LEU A 40 -6.76 2.50 7.87
C LEU A 40 -6.83 3.63 6.84
N VAL A 41 -5.98 3.56 5.83
CA VAL A 41 -5.96 4.50 4.71
C VAL A 41 -6.10 3.70 3.43
N LYS A 42 -7.02 4.11 2.56
CA LYS A 42 -7.17 3.52 1.23
C LYS A 42 -6.15 4.16 0.31
N VAL A 43 -5.17 3.39 -0.15
CA VAL A 43 -4.06 3.87 -0.97
C VAL A 43 -4.27 3.44 -2.42
N LEU A 44 -4.18 4.41 -3.34
CA LEU A 44 -4.16 4.16 -4.77
C LEU A 44 -2.73 3.89 -5.20
N TRP A 45 -2.50 2.81 -5.94
CA TRP A 45 -1.20 2.44 -6.49
C TRP A 45 -1.15 2.79 -7.97
N ARG A 46 0.05 3.13 -8.48
CA ARG A 46 0.24 3.73 -9.81
C ARG A 46 -0.20 2.84 -10.96
N ASN A 47 -0.13 1.53 -10.77
CA ASN A 47 -0.53 0.53 -11.76
C ASN A 47 -1.95 -0.02 -11.54
N HIS A 48 -2.64 0.46 -10.51
CA HIS A 48 -3.94 -0.04 -10.08
C HIS A 48 -5.02 1.03 -10.20
N GLY A 49 -6.21 0.62 -10.66
CA GLY A 49 -7.36 1.51 -10.73
C GLY A 49 -7.90 1.90 -9.35
N THR A 50 -8.77 2.92 -9.27
CA THR A 50 -9.45 3.32 -8.02
C THR A 50 -10.23 2.18 -7.35
N GLU A 51 -10.68 1.20 -8.13
CA GLU A 51 -11.35 -0.02 -7.65
C GLU A 51 -10.38 -1.00 -6.97
N GLU A 52 -9.13 -1.04 -7.41
CA GLU A 52 -8.07 -1.91 -6.90
C GLU A 52 -7.27 -1.28 -5.74
N ALA A 53 -7.62 -0.06 -5.34
CA ALA A 53 -6.96 0.62 -4.23
C ALA A 53 -7.11 -0.18 -2.92
N MET A 54 -5.98 -0.52 -2.30
CA MET A 54 -5.91 -1.36 -1.11
C MET A 54 -6.04 -0.55 0.18
N TRP A 55 -6.55 -1.21 1.22
CA TRP A 55 -6.60 -0.67 2.57
C TRP A 55 -5.31 -0.99 3.32
N GLU A 56 -4.52 0.04 3.58
CA GLU A 56 -3.27 -0.07 4.31
C GLU A 56 -3.37 0.57 5.70
N SER A 57 -2.51 0.13 6.60
CA SER A 57 -2.45 0.74 7.93
C SER A 57 -1.81 2.12 7.83
N LYS A 58 -2.46 3.15 8.43
CA LYS A 58 -1.93 4.52 8.44
C LYS A 58 -0.52 4.57 9.01
N ASP A 59 -0.24 3.77 10.03
CA ASP A 59 1.09 3.68 10.65
C ASP A 59 2.14 3.11 9.68
N SER A 60 1.77 2.11 8.87
CA SER A 60 2.64 1.53 7.82
C SER A 60 2.97 2.59 6.76
N ILE A 61 1.95 3.26 6.23
CA ILE A 61 2.12 4.36 5.26
C ILE A 61 2.91 5.51 5.87
N ARG A 62 2.77 5.79 7.16
CA ARG A 62 3.57 6.84 7.82
C ARG A 62 5.05 6.49 7.94
N GLN A 63 5.37 5.19 8.07
CA GLN A 63 6.75 4.73 8.15
C GLN A 63 7.39 4.61 6.76
N GLN A 64 6.69 4.00 5.80
CA GLN A 64 7.23 3.74 4.46
C GLN A 64 7.08 4.93 3.51
N TYR A 65 5.95 5.63 3.57
CA TYR A 65 5.60 6.70 2.61
C TYR A 65 5.07 7.97 3.33
N PRO A 66 5.87 8.59 4.22
CA PRO A 66 5.43 9.75 5.00
C PRO A 66 5.01 10.95 4.13
N TYR A 67 5.50 11.04 2.90
CA TYR A 67 5.17 12.09 1.95
C TYR A 67 3.72 12.00 1.44
N LEU A 68 3.11 10.81 1.40
CA LEU A 68 1.71 10.64 0.97
C LEU A 68 0.72 11.21 1.96
N LEU A 69 1.04 11.09 3.25
CA LEU A 69 0.26 11.69 4.34
C LEU A 69 0.41 13.21 4.38
N LYS A 70 1.54 13.76 3.92
CA LYS A 70 1.71 15.21 3.76
C LYS A 70 0.95 15.74 2.55
N ARG A 71 0.91 14.97 1.46
CA ARG A 71 0.23 15.32 0.21
C ARG A 71 -1.28 15.25 0.36
N SER A 72 -1.78 14.21 1.01
CA SER A 72 -3.19 14.10 1.35
C SER A 72 -3.45 15.00 2.53
N LYS A 73 -4.11 16.14 2.32
CA LYS A 73 -4.55 17.05 3.38
C LYS A 73 -5.65 16.37 4.21
N ILE A 74 -5.28 15.37 5.02
CA ILE A 74 -6.17 14.76 6.00
C ILE A 74 -6.21 15.74 7.18
N GLN A 75 -7.06 16.76 7.03
CA GLN A 75 -7.33 17.77 8.05
C GLN A 75 -7.82 17.06 9.32
N GLY A 76 -7.12 17.30 10.43
CA GLY A 76 -7.57 16.89 11.76
C GLY A 76 -8.75 17.70 12.27
#